data_AF-A0AAW9LMS5-F1
#
_entry.id   AF-A0AAW9LMS5-F1
#
_cell.length_a   1.000
_cell.length_b   1.000
_cell.length_c   1.000
_cell.angle_alpha   90.00
_cell.angle_beta   90.00
_cell.angle_gamma   90.00
#
_symmetry.space_group_name_H-M   'P 1'
#
loop_
_entity.id
_entity.type
_entity.pdbx_description
1 polymer ?
#
loop_
_entity_poly.entity_id
_entity_poly.type
_entity_poly.pdbx_seq_one_letter_code
_entity_poly.pdbx_strand_id
1 'polypeptide(L)' 'MRELTYNEMSDVSGGFGLLSIPAAIGLLVSIPTIVIGAITGPFTLGAGFAVMAAGIVGTSLAGAAMIVSICTPIL' A
#
# COMPACT_ATOMS: atom_id res chain seq x y z
N MET A 1 -2.84 1.89 34.95
CA MET A 1 -3.07 1.29 33.62
C MET A 1 -3.22 -0.20 33.83
N ARG A 2 -4.29 -0.84 33.31
CA ARG A 2 -4.44 -2.30 33.41
C ARG A 2 -3.64 -2.97 32.31
N GLU A 3 -3.10 -4.15 32.59
CA GLU A 3 -2.44 -4.96 31.56
C GLU A 3 -3.49 -5.47 30.56
N LEU A 4 -3.16 -5.42 29.27
CA LEU A 4 -4.02 -6.00 28.23
C LEU A 4 -3.94 -7.52 28.30
N THR A 5 -5.07 -8.16 28.10
CA THR A 5 -5.11 -9.61 27.87
C THR A 5 -4.60 -9.93 26.46
N TYR A 6 -4.14 -11.17 26.27
CA TYR A 6 -3.66 -11.64 24.97
C TYR A 6 -4.67 -11.43 23.83
N ASN A 7 -5.97 -11.61 24.13
CA ASN A 7 -7.04 -11.40 23.16
C ASN A 7 -7.18 -9.92 22.77
N GLU A 8 -7.09 -9.00 23.74
CA GLU A 8 -7.12 -7.57 23.46
C GLU A 8 -5.89 -7.12 22.63
N MET A 9 -4.72 -7.73 22.85
CA MET A 9 -3.55 -7.48 22.02
C MET A 9 -3.74 -7.99 20.58
N SER A 10 -4.36 -9.15 20.41
CA SER A 10 -4.69 -9.73 19.11
C SER A 10 -5.70 -8.89 18.33
N ASP A 11 -6.75 -8.41 19.01
CA ASP A 11 -7.79 -7.58 18.40
C ASP A 11 -7.27 -6.20 17.97
N VAL A 12 -6.37 -5.59 18.75
CA VAL A 12 -5.72 -4.32 18.38
C VAL A 12 -4.74 -4.48 17.22
N SER A 13 -4.10 -5.65 17.11
CA SER A 13 -3.23 -5.95 15.97
C SER A 13 -4.02 -6.09 14.65
N GLY A 14 -5.36 -6.15 14.71
CA GLY A 14 -6.27 -6.12 13.56
C GLY A 14 -6.22 -7.35 12.66
N GLY A 15 -5.26 -8.27 12.88
CA GLY A 15 -4.93 -9.33 11.95
C GLY A 15 -4.37 -8.79 10.63
N PHE A 16 -3.37 -9.46 10.06
CA PHE A 16 -3.06 -9.25 8.64
C PHE A 16 -4.17 -9.93 7.83
N GLY A 17 -5.29 -9.23 7.58
CA GLY A 17 -6.32 -9.72 6.66
C GLY A 17 -5.72 -10.06 5.28
N LEU A 18 -6.38 -10.93 4.53
CA LEU A 18 -5.88 -11.44 3.23
C LEU A 18 -5.43 -10.35 2.24
N LEU A 19 -6.02 -9.14 2.34
CA LEU A 19 -5.73 -7.99 1.47
C LEU A 19 -4.39 -7.30 1.78
N SER A 20 -3.76 -7.59 2.91
CA SER A 20 -2.42 -7.09 3.25
C SER A 20 -1.33 -7.59 2.28
N ILE A 21 -1.45 -8.81 1.76
CA ILE A 21 -0.49 -9.39 0.81
C ILE A 21 -0.58 -8.70 -0.56
N PRO A 22 -1.76 -8.58 -1.22
CA PRO A 22 -1.91 -7.78 -2.42
C PRO A 22 -1.46 -6.32 -2.25
N ALA A 23 -1.70 -5.72 -1.09
CA ALA A 23 -1.25 -4.36 -0.80
C ALA A 23 0.28 -4.27 -0.78
N ALA A 24 0.97 -5.20 -0.12
CA ALA A 24 2.43 -5.26 -0.10
C ALA A 24 3.01 -5.43 -1.52
N ILE A 25 2.43 -6.32 -2.33
CA ILE A 25 2.83 -6.50 -3.73
C ILE A 25 2.58 -5.21 -4.55
N GLY A 26 1.42 -4.59 -4.34
CA GLY A 26 1.06 -3.33 -4.96
C GLY A 26 2.09 -2.24 -4.69
N LEU A 27 2.52 -2.07 -3.43
CA LEU A 27 3.58 -1.13 -3.05
C LEU A 27 4.93 -1.47 -3.68
N LEU A 28 5.28 -2.77 -3.73
CA LEU A 28 6.54 -3.23 -4.30
C LEU A 28 6.68 -2.88 -5.79
N VAL A 29 5.57 -2.85 -6.54
CA VAL A 29 5.55 -2.48 -7.97
C VAL A 29 5.33 -0.97 -8.18
N SER A 30 4.47 -0.36 -7.37
CA SER A 30 4.08 1.04 -7.53
C SER A 30 5.18 2.03 -7.13
N ILE A 31 6.02 1.70 -6.13
CA ILE A 31 7.13 2.57 -5.73
C ILE A 31 8.22 2.66 -6.83
N PRO A 32 8.73 1.55 -7.39
CA PRO A 32 9.68 1.62 -8.51
C PRO A 32 9.13 2.33 -9.74
N THR A 33 7.83 2.19 -10.04
CA THR A 33 7.22 2.90 -11.18
C THR A 33 7.19 4.42 -11.00
N ILE A 34 7.00 4.92 -9.76
CA ILE A 34 7.18 6.35 -9.44
C ILE A 34 8.60 6.80 -9.75
N VAL A 35 9.60 6.05 -9.28
CA VAL A 35 11.02 6.38 -9.47
C VAL A 35 11.40 6.36 -10.95
N ILE A 36 10.97 5.35 -11.71
CA ILE A 36 11.22 5.24 -13.15
C ILE A 36 10.55 6.42 -13.89
N GLY A 37 9.30 6.74 -13.55
CA GLY A 37 8.59 7.86 -14.15
C GLY A 37 9.29 9.21 -13.89
N ALA A 38 9.80 9.41 -12.67
CA ALA A 38 10.55 10.62 -12.31
C ALA A 38 11.89 10.72 -13.05
N ILE A 39 12.63 9.61 -13.18
CA ILE A 39 13.92 9.58 -13.90
C ILE A 39 13.69 9.83 -15.41
N THR A 40 12.65 9.23 -15.99
CA THR A 40 12.38 9.30 -17.43
C THR A 40 11.62 10.56 -17.85
N GLY A 41 10.95 11.25 -16.93
CA GLY A 41 10.15 12.46 -17.18
C GLY A 41 10.89 13.53 -17.99
N PRO A 42 12.08 13.99 -17.57
CA PRO A 42 12.85 15.01 -18.30
C PRO A 42 13.25 14.58 -19.72
N PHE A 43 13.58 13.30 -19.91
CA PHE A 43 14.03 12.77 -21.21
C PHE A 43 12.87 12.49 -22.18
N THR A 44 11.65 12.40 -21.66
CA THR A 44 10.44 12.04 -22.43
C THR A 44 9.50 13.23 -22.63
N LEU A 45 9.98 14.46 -22.48
CA LEU A 45 9.19 15.70 -22.57
C LEU A 45 7.98 15.72 -21.62
N GLY A 46 8.07 14.97 -20.52
CA GLY A 46 7.04 14.88 -19.49
C GLY A 46 6.11 13.66 -19.57
N ALA A 47 6.23 12.79 -20.58
CA ALA A 47 5.46 11.54 -20.62
C ALA A 47 5.79 10.59 -19.45
N GLY A 48 7.03 10.60 -18.97
CA GLY A 48 7.44 9.86 -17.77
C GLY A 48 6.69 10.29 -16.50
N PHE A 49 6.19 11.54 -16.42
CA PHE A 49 5.35 11.96 -15.30
C PHE A 49 3.98 11.28 -15.30
N ALA A 50 3.47 10.82 -16.45
CA ALA A 50 2.25 10.01 -16.49
C ALA A 50 2.49 8.61 -15.87
N VAL A 51 3.66 8.02 -16.12
CA VAL A 51 4.08 6.76 -15.47
C VAL A 51 4.26 6.97 -13.97
N MET A 52 4.82 8.10 -13.56
CA MET A 52 4.92 8.49 -12.16
C MET A 52 3.53 8.60 -11.50
N ALA A 53 2.58 9.26 -12.17
CA ALA A 53 1.21 9.40 -11.70
C ALA A 53 0.51 8.04 -11.56
N ALA A 54 0.73 7.11 -12.49
CA ALA A 54 0.21 5.74 -12.40
C ALA A 54 0.73 5.01 -11.15
N GLY A 55 2.01 5.19 -10.81
CA GLY A 55 2.60 4.66 -9.57
C GLY A 55 2.00 5.28 -8.30
N ILE A 56 1.67 6.58 -8.31
CA ILE A 56 0.98 7.26 -7.19
C ILE A 56 -0.44 6.69 -6.99
N VAL A 57 -1.16 6.44 -8.07
CA VAL A 57 -2.49 5.80 -8.00
C VAL A 57 -2.38 4.38 -7.45
N GLY A 58 -1.37 3.60 -7.90
CA GLY A 58 -1.12 2.25 -7.41
C GLY A 58 -0.78 2.19 -5.92
N THR A 59 0.05 3.13 -5.42
CA THR A 59 0.36 3.24 -3.99
C THR A 59 -0.88 3.63 -3.17
N SER A 60 -1.74 4.50 -3.70
CA SER A 60 -3.01 4.88 -3.07
C SER A 60 -3.97 3.69 -2.94
N LEU A 61 -4.08 2.87 -4.00
CA LEU A 61 -4.90 1.66 -3.99
C LEU A 61 -4.38 0.61 -3.01
N ALA A 62 -3.05 0.44 -2.92
CA ALA A 62 -2.43 -0.44 -1.92
C ALA A 62 -2.70 0.04 -0.49
N GLY A 63 -2.62 1.34 -0.23
CA GLY A 63 -2.98 1.93 1.07
C GLY A 63 -4.45 1.68 1.44
N ALA A 64 -5.37 1.83 0.48
CA ALA A 64 -6.78 1.48 0.68
C ALA A 64 -6.96 -0.01 1.03
N ALA A 65 -6.26 -0.91 0.33
CA ALA A 65 -6.30 -2.34 0.60
C ALA A 65 -5.76 -2.70 2.01
N MET A 66 -4.74 -2.00 2.52
CA MET A 66 -4.27 -2.17 3.90
C MET A 66 -5.31 -1.75 4.93
N ILE A 67 -5.97 -0.60 4.71
CA ILE A 67 -7.01 -0.12 5.64
C ILE A 67 -8.19 -1.10 5.65
N VAL A 68 -8.65 -1.53 4.47
CA VAL A 68 -9.72 -2.54 4.37
C VAL A 68 -9.30 -3.86 5.02
N SER A 69 -8.05 -4.28 4.86
CA SER A 69 -7.51 -5.47 5.54
C SER A 69 -7.62 -5.43 7.07
N ILE A 70 -7.58 -4.23 7.67
CA ILE A 70 -7.73 -4.02 9.12
C ILE A 70 -9.21 -3.98 9.48
N CYS A 71 -10.05 -3.34 8.67
CA CYS A 71 -11.48 -3.20 8.93
C CYS A 71 -12.28 -4.48 8.67
N THR A 72 -11.82 -5.33 7.75
CA THR A 72 -12.46 -6.61 7.39
C THR A 72 -11.42 -7.74 7.43
N PRO A 73 -10.98 -8.17 8.63
CA PRO A 73 -9.95 -9.19 8.77
C PRO A 73 -10.42 -10.61 8.44
N ILE A 74 -11.67 -10.79 8.02
CA ILE A 74 -12.37 -12.08 7.93
C ILE A 74 -12.43 -12.60 6.47
N LEU A 75 -11.32 -12.45 5.75
CA LEU A 75 -10.86 -13.42 4.75
C LEU A 75 -9.47 -13.88 5.19
#